data_AF-A0A1D6GUM3-F1
#
_entry.id   AF-A0A1D6GUM3-F1
#
_cell.length_a   1.000
_cell.length_b   1.000
_cell.length_c   1.000
_cell.angle_alpha   90.00
_cell.angle_beta   90.00
_cell.angle_gamma   90.00
#
_symmetry.space_group_name_H-M   'P 1'
#
loop_
_entity.id
_entity.type
_entity.pdbx_description
1 polymer ?
#
loop_
_entity_poly.entity_id
_entity_poly.type
_entity_poly.pdbx_seq_one_letter_code
_entity_poly.pdbx_strand_id
1 'polypeptide(L)'
;MNRGGQVISEIVEACRSHDITDLILVHEHRGQPDGLIVSHLPHGPTAYFGLLNVVTRHDIKDRKTMGKMSEAYPHLILDNFSTQVDHTCIVSYAQFF
;
A
#
# COMPACT_ATOMS: atom_id res chain seq x y z
N MET A 1 3.97 1.13 -11.90
CA MET A 1 5.36 0.99 -12.37
C MET A 1 5.77 -0.47 -12.24
N ASN A 2 6.22 -1.12 -13.31
CA ASN A 2 6.65 -2.52 -13.23
C ASN A 2 8.11 -2.57 -12.75
N ARG A 3 8.38 -3.26 -11.63
CA ARG A 3 9.71 -3.33 -11.04
C ARG A 3 10.77 -3.86 -12.01
N GLY A 4 10.45 -4.93 -12.75
CA GLY A 4 11.39 -5.55 -13.69
C GLY A 4 12.76 -5.84 -13.07
N GLY A 5 13.83 -5.47 -13.78
CA GLY A 5 15.22 -5.55 -13.30
C GLY A 5 15.73 -4.30 -12.56
N GLN A 6 14.87 -3.35 -12.22
CA GLN A 6 15.28 -2.10 -11.57
C GLN A 6 15.63 -2.33 -10.10
N VAL A 7 16.71 -1.68 -9.66
CA VAL A 7 17.13 -1.71 -8.26
C VAL A 7 16.20 -0.79 -7.46
N ILE A 8 15.83 -1.19 -6.24
CA ILE A 8 14.90 -0.42 -5.39
C ILE A 8 15.39 1.02 -5.18
N SER A 9 16.70 1.23 -5.06
CA SER A 9 17.29 2.57 -4.93
C SER A 9 16.99 3.48 -6.11
N GLU A 10 17.06 2.96 -7.35
CA GLU A 10 16.76 3.72 -8.57
C GLU A 10 15.28 4.12 -8.62
N ILE A 11 14.39 3.23 -8.16
CA ILE A 11 12.95 3.52 -8.07
C ILE A 11 12.71 4.64 -7.06
N VAL A 12 13.35 4.58 -5.89
CA VAL A 12 13.23 5.61 -4.86
C VAL A 12 13.78 6.95 -5.36
N GLU A 13 14.91 6.97 -6.04
CA GLU A 13 15.49 8.18 -6.62
C GLU A 13 14.59 8.77 -7.71
N ALA A 14 14.03 7.93 -8.59
CA ALA A 14 13.08 8.36 -9.60
C ALA A 14 11.83 8.97 -8.95
N CYS A 15 11.25 8.31 -7.94
CA CYS A 15 10.10 8.83 -7.19
C CYS A 15 10.40 10.19 -6.55
N ARG A 16 11.60 10.36 -5.96
CA ARG A 16 12.05 11.63 -5.39
C ARG A 16 12.25 12.72 -6.43
N SER A 17 12.73 12.38 -7.63
CA SER A 17 12.92 13.34 -8.73
C SER A 17 11.62 13.79 -9.39
N HIS A 18 10.54 13.03 -9.19
CA HIS A 18 9.21 13.28 -9.76
C HIS A 18 8.20 13.78 -8.72
N ASP A 19 8.66 14.20 -7.54
CA ASP A 19 7.82 14.72 -6.45
C ASP A 19 6.66 13.77 -6.06
N ILE A 20 6.93 12.46 -6.12
CA ILE A 20 5.97 11.44 -5.67
C ILE A 20 5.96 11.46 -4.13
N THR A 21 4.77 11.55 -3.55
CA THR A 21 4.56 11.58 -2.10
C THR A 21 4.78 10.21 -1.45
N ASP A 22 4.35 9.15 -2.14
CA ASP A 22 4.20 7.82 -1.56
C ASP A 22 4.73 6.72 -2.45
N LEU A 23 5.51 5.82 -1.86
CA LEU A 23 5.95 4.58 -2.50
C LEU A 23 5.33 3.38 -1.79
N ILE A 24 4.60 2.56 -2.55
CA ILE A 24 4.04 1.30 -2.07
C ILE A 24 4.74 0.13 -2.75
N LEU A 25 5.28 -0.78 -1.96
CA LEU A 25 5.91 -2.01 -2.43
C LEU A 25 5.17 -3.22 -1.85
N VAL A 26 4.70 -4.09 -2.75
CA VAL A 26 4.05 -5.35 -2.39
C VAL A 26 5.07 -6.48 -2.53
N HIS A 27 5.22 -7.25 -1.45
CA HIS A 27 5.96 -8.51 -1.45
C HIS A 27 5.00 -9.67 -1.63
N GLU A 28 5.48 -10.72 -2.30
CA GLU A 28 4.72 -11.95 -2.48
C GLU A 28 5.61 -13.17 -2.27
N HIS A 29 4.99 -14.23 -1.77
CA HIS A 29 5.55 -15.56 -1.70
C HIS A 29 4.67 -16.54 -2.46
N ARG A 30 5.20 -17.16 -3.53
CA ARG A 30 4.50 -18.16 -4.37
C ARG A 30 3.14 -17.68 -4.91
N GLY A 31 3.07 -16.41 -5.33
CA GLY A 31 1.85 -15.81 -5.89
C GLY A 31 0.80 -15.43 -4.84
N GLN A 32 1.17 -15.43 -3.56
CA GLN A 32 0.35 -14.90 -2.46
C GLN A 32 1.06 -13.70 -1.83
N PRO A 33 0.41 -12.54 -1.72
CA PRO A 33 1.01 -11.36 -1.11
C PRO A 33 1.15 -11.57 0.40
N ASP A 34 2.35 -11.33 0.93
CA ASP A 34 2.72 -11.56 2.33
C ASP A 34 3.24 -10.29 3.03
N GLY A 35 3.63 -9.27 2.27
CA GLY A 35 4.16 -8.02 2.81
C GLY A 35 3.70 -6.80 2.04
N LEU A 36 3.45 -5.71 2.76
CA LEU A 36 3.16 -4.39 2.21
C LEU A 36 4.07 -3.37 2.88
N ILE A 37 4.77 -2.58 2.07
CA ILE A 37 5.64 -1.50 2.53
C ILE A 37 5.06 -0.20 2.03
N VAL A 38 4.79 0.74 2.92
CA VAL A 38 4.34 2.10 2.61
C VAL A 38 5.41 3.05 3.09
N SER A 39 6.00 3.82 2.18
CA SER A 39 7.07 4.77 2.47
C SER A 39 6.66 6.16 2.00
N HIS A 40 6.64 7.11 2.93
CA HIS A 40 6.44 8.51 2.61
C HIS A 40 7.77 9.15 2.21
N LEU A 41 7.80 9.76 1.03
CA LEU A 41 8.95 10.48 0.50
C LEU A 41 8.79 11.98 0.73
N PRO A 42 9.89 12.76 0.74
CA PRO A 42 11.28 12.35 0.56
C PRO A 42 11.97 11.83 1.84
N HIS A 43 11.45 12.16 3.03
CA HIS A 43 12.02 11.83 4.34
C HIS A 43 10.95 11.41 5.37
N GLY A 44 9.83 10.90 4.90
CA GLY A 44 8.75 10.45 5.75
C GLY A 44 8.99 9.06 6.36
N PRO A 45 8.12 8.63 7.27
CA PRO A 45 8.18 7.31 7.88
C PRO A 45 7.96 6.20 6.84
N THR A 46 8.50 5.03 7.14
CA THR A 46 8.22 3.80 6.38
C THR A 46 7.58 2.79 7.31
N ALA A 47 6.38 2.33 6.95
CA ALA A 47 5.64 1.30 7.66
C ALA A 47 5.71 -0.01 6.90
N TYR A 48 6.04 -1.08 7.62
CA TYR A 48 6.03 -2.45 7.12
C TYR A 48 4.84 -3.19 7.72
N PHE A 49 4.00 -3.76 6.86
CA PHE A 49 2.84 -4.55 7.27
C PHE A 49 3.00 -5.97 6.77
N GLY A 50 2.89 -6.94 7.68
CA GLY A 50 2.72 -8.34 7.33
C GLY A 50 1.27 -8.58 6.93
N LEU A 51 1.06 -9.14 5.74
CA LEU A 51 -0.26 -9.48 5.23
C LEU A 51 -0.57 -10.94 5.58
N LEU A 52 -1.73 -11.15 6.20
CA LEU A 52 -2.21 -12.48 6.60
C LEU A 52 -3.65 -12.65 6.09
N ASN A 53 -3.98 -13.87 5.65
CA ASN A 53 -5.31 -14.23 5.14
C ASN A 53 -5.80 -13.34 3.98
N VAL A 54 -4.91 -13.01 3.05
CA VAL A 54 -5.27 -12.19 1.89
C VAL A 54 -6.17 -12.98 0.94
N VAL A 55 -7.33 -12.39 0.60
CA VAL A 55 -8.21 -12.90 -0.46
C VAL A 55 -8.16 -11.90 -1.60
N THR A 56 -7.60 -12.32 -2.74
CA THR A 56 -7.52 -11.43 -3.88
C THR A 56 -8.88 -11.30 -4.56
N ARG A 57 -9.13 -10.15 -5.17
CA ARG A 57 -10.38 -9.93 -5.93
C ARG A 57 -10.56 -10.94 -7.07
N HIS A 58 -9.46 -11.46 -7.61
CA HIS A 58 -9.51 -12.46 -8.68
C HIS A 58 -10.00 -13.82 -8.18
N ASP A 59 -9.78 -14.17 -6.91
CA ASP A 59 -10.18 -15.48 -6.37
C ASP A 59 -11.69 -15.57 -6.01
N ILE A 60 -12.39 -14.44 -6.02
CA ILE A 60 -13.83 -14.38 -5.70
C ILE A 60 -14.65 -14.97 -6.86
N LYS A 61 -15.46 -15.98 -6.54
CA LYS A 61 -16.27 -16.77 -7.51
C LYS A 61 -17.33 -15.94 -8.24
N ASP A 62 -17.83 -14.88 -7.61
CA ASP A 62 -18.85 -13.96 -8.12
C ASP A 62 -18.29 -12.82 -8.99
N ARG A 63 -17.22 -13.09 -9.74
CA ARG A 63 -16.52 -12.10 -10.56
C ARG A 63 -17.41 -11.43 -11.62
N LYS A 64 -18.50 -12.08 -12.06
CA LYS A 64 -19.44 -11.55 -13.05
C LYS A 64 -20.47 -10.56 -12.48
N THR A 65 -20.78 -10.64 -11.18
CA THR A 65 -21.68 -9.70 -10.50
C THR A 65 -20.91 -8.51 -9.93
N MET A 66 -19.60 -8.67 -9.72
CA MET A 66 -18.67 -7.60 -9.33
C MET A 66 -18.35 -6.69 -10.52
N GLY A 67 -19.10 -5.58 -10.66
CA GLY A 67 -18.84 -4.53 -11.66
C GLY A 67 -17.52 -3.77 -11.45
N LYS A 68 -17.32 -2.68 -12.20
CA LYS A 68 -16.17 -1.79 -11.98
C LYS A 68 -16.25 -1.15 -10.59
N MET A 69 -15.10 -0.98 -9.93
CA MET A 69 -15.04 -0.32 -8.62
C MET A 69 -15.22 1.20 -8.82
N SER A 70 -15.87 1.86 -7.87
CA SER A 70 -15.93 3.33 -7.86
C SER A 70 -14.55 3.92 -7.58
N GLU A 71 -14.19 4.98 -8.31
CA GLU A 71 -12.97 5.77 -8.10
C GLU A 71 -13.24 7.02 -7.22
N ALA A 72 -14.42 7.10 -6.61
CA ALA A 72 -14.74 8.17 -5.67
C ALA A 72 -13.83 8.11 -4.44
N TYR A 73 -13.57 9.27 -3.85
CA TYR A 73 -12.75 9.38 -2.63
C TYR A 73 -13.37 8.53 -1.51
N PRO A 74 -12.64 7.54 -0.97
CA PRO A 74 -13.19 6.64 0.03
C PRO A 74 -13.27 7.34 1.38
N HIS A 75 -14.30 6.98 2.15
CA HIS A 75 -14.33 7.34 3.57
C HIS A 75 -13.47 6.35 4.35
N LEU A 76 -12.57 6.85 5.19
CA LEU A 76 -11.71 6.05 6.05
C LEU A 76 -12.35 5.91 7.44
N ILE A 77 -12.50 4.67 7.91
CA ILE A 77 -12.96 4.35 9.26
C ILE A 77 -11.81 3.61 9.95
N LEU A 78 -11.38 4.14 11.10
CA LEU A 78 -10.30 3.61 11.91
C LEU A 78 -10.88 3.28 13.28
N ASP A 79 -10.80 2.03 13.68
CA ASP A 79 -11.41 1.54 14.91
C ASP A 79 -10.35 1.00 15.87
N ASN A 80 -10.54 1.29 17.16
CA ASN A 80 -9.72 0.79 18.27
C ASN A 80 -8.21 1.10 18.22
N PHE A 81 -7.81 2.20 17.58
CA PHE A 81 -6.45 2.74 17.66
C PHE A 81 -6.36 3.71 18.85
N SER A 82 -5.53 3.39 19.83
CA SER A 82 -5.49 4.12 21.11
C SER A 82 -4.08 4.52 21.55
N THR A 83 -3.05 3.94 20.95
CA THR A 83 -1.66 4.20 21.31
C THR A 83 -1.00 5.25 20.42
N GLN A 84 0.09 5.86 20.88
CA GLN A 84 0.81 6.86 20.08
C GLN A 84 1.43 6.27 18.79
N VAL A 85 1.83 5.00 18.83
CA VAL A 85 2.35 4.28 17.66
C VAL A 85 1.25 4.12 16.62
N ASP A 86 0.05 3.76 17.07
CA ASP A 86 -1.13 3.64 16.21
C ASP A 86 -1.40 4.92 15.43
N HIS A 87 -1.39 6.06 16.12
CA HIS A 87 -1.58 7.36 15.48
C HIS A 87 -0.54 7.65 14.40
N THR A 88 0.72 7.26 14.63
CA THR A 88 1.79 7.47 13.65
C THR A 88 1.59 6.57 12.42
N CYS A 89 1.25 5.30 12.62
CA CYS A 89 0.95 4.37 11.53
C CYS A 89 -0.28 4.80 10.72
N ILE A 90 -1.33 5.28 11.40
CA ILE A 90 -2.53 5.81 10.76
C ILE A 90 -2.20 7.01 9.89
N VAL A 91 -1.43 7.97 10.39
CA VAL A 91 -1.11 9.18 9.63
C VAL A 91 -0.44 8.81 8.32
N SER A 92 0.52 7.88 8.35
CA SER A 92 1.18 7.39 7.13
C SER A 92 0.23 6.65 6.18
N TYR A 93 -0.79 5.96 6.70
CA TYR A 93 -1.76 5.25 5.86
C TYR A 93 -2.85 6.17 5.31
N ALA A 94 -3.32 7.13 6.09
CA ALA A 94 -4.39 8.04 5.69
C ALA A 94 -3.92 9.10 4.69
N GLN A 95 -2.66 9.53 4.75
CA GLN A 95 -2.07 10.46 3.78
C GLN A 95 -2.01 9.90 2.35
N PHE A 96 -2.11 8.59 2.19
CA PHE A 96 -2.14 7.94 0.88
C PHE A 96 -3.44 8.17 0.09
N PHE A 97 -4.58 8.31 0.78
CA PHE A 97 -5.90 8.44 0.14
C PHE A 97 -6.23 9.89 -0.19
#